data_AF-A0A933ZHZ7-F1
#
_entry.id   AF-A0A933ZHZ7-F1
#
_cell.length_a   1.000
_cell.length_b   1.000
_cell.length_c   1.000
_cell.angle_alpha   90.00
_cell.angle_beta   90.00
_cell.angle_gamma   90.00
#
_symmetry.space_group_name_H-M   'P 1'
#
loop_
_entity.id
_entity.type
_entity.pdbx_description
1 polymer ?
#
loop_
_entity_poly.entity_id
_entity_poly.type
_entity_poly.pdbx_seq_one_letter_code
_entity_poly.pdbx_strand_id
1 'polypeptide(L)'
;MDHRPVARTSFRWAVAASTCCAAVTLSLSAQAATWRAGRTSPRLNEIVAIDATGETGWPWGQEDLAGDGLATFQPQEQSIDIRTAYAATDASRFWVRAYVSDANSVGGNVTVFVFVDADMNAATGGSAAATAVHAQFTTDPSQGGYEYAIALKGNGSIQGFWQWRQPQQTWDAMQVPGSNADAEAGQDTDPILINGAQHGYVQAMVDLNVVGLTSACAANLYFRSVNEAGGQAAGDLDVGRVGACIPGDANGDHVPDVIVPPSGCTVDSQCAGGGVCVNGACVLPHPCVSDTDCSATEQCTPDGRCVPRATGTCTGNAQCGGLVCVGGQCVACTPGGTECGTGYRCGPNGACVAGPSTGAGGAPGAGGSVGDAGPLLGPDDKVEGGALHCGLAGGARDEPGVWCMLLALGLGWFARRPRRHDERA
;
A
#
# COMPACT_ATOMS: atom_id res chain seq x y z
N MET A 1 -85.43 -43.46 23.69
CA MET A 1 -85.52 -42.23 22.90
C MET A 1 -84.59 -41.22 23.52
N ASP A 2 -83.64 -40.71 22.73
CA ASP A 2 -82.87 -39.44 22.88
C ASP A 2 -82.09 -39.18 24.19
N HIS A 3 -80.87 -38.62 24.22
CA HIS A 3 -80.06 -37.88 23.24
C HIS A 3 -78.54 -38.11 23.52
N ARG A 4 -77.71 -37.79 22.53
CA ARG A 4 -76.22 -37.70 22.50
C ARG A 4 -75.67 -36.54 23.40
N PRO A 5 -74.38 -36.11 23.39
CA PRO A 5 -73.12 -36.68 22.83
C PRO A 5 -71.82 -36.59 23.70
N VAL A 6 -70.86 -37.46 23.36
CA VAL A 6 -69.41 -37.28 22.99
C VAL A 6 -68.36 -36.66 23.94
N ALA A 7 -67.32 -37.49 24.12
CA ALA A 7 -65.85 -37.30 24.27
C ALA A 7 -65.23 -36.72 25.55
N ARG A 8 -64.43 -37.57 26.22
CA ARG A 8 -63.15 -37.19 26.83
C ARG A 8 -62.07 -38.28 26.68
N THR A 9 -61.01 -37.88 25.98
CA THR A 9 -59.57 -38.10 26.24
C THR A 9 -59.00 -39.52 26.32
N SER A 10 -58.41 -39.94 25.20
CA SER A 10 -57.23 -40.82 25.06
C SER A 10 -55.98 -40.13 25.66
N PHE A 11 -55.27 -40.70 26.63
CA PHE A 11 -54.20 -41.72 26.52
C PHE A 11 -53.21 -41.43 25.39
N ARG A 12 -51.94 -41.06 25.72
CA ARG A 12 -50.70 -41.76 25.30
C ARG A 12 -49.39 -40.93 25.41
N TRP A 13 -48.37 -41.58 26.04
CA TRP A 13 -46.90 -41.59 25.75
C TRP A 13 -46.03 -40.60 26.53
N ALA A 14 -45.12 -41.06 27.40
CA ALA A 14 -43.90 -41.86 27.25
C ALA A 14 -42.67 -40.94 27.26
N VAL A 15 -41.96 -41.01 28.39
CA VAL A 15 -40.70 -40.33 28.67
C VAL A 15 -39.59 -40.97 27.83
N ALA A 16 -38.94 -40.19 26.98
CA ALA A 16 -37.64 -40.50 26.42
C ALA A 16 -36.77 -39.25 26.54
N ALA A 17 -36.00 -39.18 27.64
CA ALA A 17 -34.97 -38.19 27.83
C ALA A 17 -33.83 -38.48 26.84
N SER A 18 -33.77 -37.72 25.75
CA SER A 18 -32.61 -37.66 24.86
C SER A 18 -31.87 -36.37 25.15
N THR A 19 -30.84 -36.48 25.97
CA THR A 19 -29.81 -35.46 26.17
C THR A 19 -29.04 -35.33 24.86
N CYS A 20 -29.50 -34.45 23.97
CA CYS A 20 -28.70 -34.04 22.83
C CYS A 20 -27.75 -32.93 23.32
N CYS A 21 -26.49 -33.29 23.52
CA CYS A 21 -25.41 -32.33 23.75
C CYS A 21 -25.45 -31.28 22.64
N ALA A 22 -25.79 -30.06 23.00
CA ALA A 22 -25.58 -28.89 22.18
C ALA A 22 -24.07 -28.64 22.06
N ALA A 23 -23.42 -29.35 21.14
CA ALA A 23 -22.13 -28.95 20.62
C ALA A 23 -22.38 -27.77 19.68
N VAL A 24 -22.55 -26.59 20.28
CA VAL A 24 -22.40 -25.32 19.58
C VAL A 24 -20.92 -25.18 19.28
N THR A 25 -20.46 -25.78 18.18
CA THR A 25 -19.23 -25.32 17.53
C THR A 25 -19.60 -24.06 16.78
N LEU A 26 -19.57 -22.94 17.49
CA LEU A 26 -19.37 -21.64 16.87
C LEU A 26 -17.98 -21.69 16.23
N SER A 27 -17.92 -22.13 14.97
CA SER A 27 -16.84 -21.75 14.08
C SER A 27 -17.01 -20.26 13.83
N LEU A 28 -16.52 -19.44 14.76
CA LEU A 28 -16.22 -18.04 14.48
C LEU A 28 -14.99 -18.05 13.57
N SER A 29 -15.18 -18.39 12.29
CA SER A 29 -14.29 -17.86 11.26
C SER A 29 -14.39 -16.34 11.38
N ALA A 30 -13.29 -15.70 11.76
CA ALA A 30 -13.19 -14.26 11.91
C ALA A 30 -13.69 -13.60 10.63
N GLN A 31 -14.92 -13.05 10.67
CA GLN A 31 -15.35 -12.06 9.71
C GLN A 31 -14.82 -10.72 10.22
N ALA A 32 -13.60 -10.36 9.84
CA ALA A 32 -13.04 -9.06 10.15
C ALA A 32 -11.96 -8.73 9.14
N ALA A 33 -12.41 -8.46 7.92
CA ALA A 33 -11.72 -7.55 7.03
C ALA A 33 -12.60 -6.30 7.06
N THR A 34 -12.30 -5.37 7.97
CA THR A 34 -13.03 -4.11 8.05
C THR A 34 -12.20 -3.05 7.38
N TRP A 35 -12.79 -2.21 6.55
CA TRP A 35 -12.12 -1.08 5.94
C TRP A 35 -13.09 0.09 5.84
N ARG A 36 -12.56 1.24 5.44
CA ARG A 36 -13.36 2.46 5.29
C ARG A 36 -14.60 2.22 4.42
N ALA A 37 -15.72 2.80 4.86
CA ALA A 37 -17.02 2.74 4.18
C ALA A 37 -17.61 1.32 4.06
N GLY A 38 -17.28 0.42 5.01
CA GLY A 38 -17.83 -0.94 5.06
C GLY A 38 -17.23 -1.89 4.02
N ARG A 39 -16.15 -1.46 3.34
CA ARG A 39 -15.34 -2.35 2.50
C ARG A 39 -14.55 -3.32 3.36
N THR A 40 -14.01 -4.36 2.74
CA THR A 40 -13.12 -5.32 3.39
C THR A 40 -11.64 -5.10 3.06
N SER A 41 -11.37 -4.42 1.94
CA SER A 41 -10.04 -4.29 1.35
C SER A 41 -9.74 -2.84 0.97
N PRO A 42 -8.47 -2.41 1.09
CA PRO A 42 -8.01 -1.15 0.52
C PRO A 42 -8.13 -1.14 -1.00
N ARG A 43 -7.91 0.03 -1.58
CA ARG A 43 -7.80 0.25 -3.03
C ARG A 43 -6.38 0.66 -3.38
N LEU A 44 -6.02 0.50 -4.65
CA LEU A 44 -4.74 0.97 -5.19
C LEU A 44 -4.51 2.46 -4.91
N ASN A 45 -5.55 3.29 -4.98
CA ASN A 45 -5.43 4.72 -4.69
C ASN A 45 -5.27 5.07 -3.18
N GLU A 46 -5.20 4.06 -2.31
CA GLU A 46 -4.99 4.20 -0.87
C GLU A 46 -3.59 3.72 -0.45
N ILE A 47 -2.73 3.35 -1.40
CA ILE A 47 -1.39 2.81 -1.13
C ILE A 47 -0.40 3.91 -0.77
N VAL A 48 0.22 3.79 0.40
CA VAL A 48 1.12 4.81 0.95
C VAL A 48 2.58 4.40 0.87
N ALA A 49 2.87 3.10 0.95
CA ALA A 49 4.22 2.58 0.85
C ALA A 49 4.21 1.25 0.10
N ILE A 50 5.26 1.06 -0.69
CA ILE A 50 5.63 -0.22 -1.29
C ILE A 50 7.07 -0.45 -0.86
N ASP A 51 7.32 -1.63 -0.29
CA ASP A 51 8.68 -2.11 -0.20
C ASP A 51 9.12 -2.58 -1.58
N ALA A 52 10.28 -2.08 -2.02
CA ALA A 52 10.87 -2.48 -3.29
C ALA A 52 12.31 -2.95 -3.15
N THR A 53 12.73 -3.29 -1.93
CA THR A 53 13.68 -4.39 -1.80
C THR A 53 12.96 -5.70 -2.16
N GLY A 54 13.72 -6.68 -2.64
CA GLY A 54 13.16 -7.93 -3.12
C GLY A 54 12.68 -8.00 -4.58
N GLU A 55 12.09 -6.98 -5.25
CA GLU A 55 11.85 -7.00 -6.72
C GLU A 55 11.20 -5.74 -7.34
N THR A 56 11.31 -5.59 -8.68
CA THR A 56 10.59 -4.55 -9.45
C THR A 56 9.16 -4.99 -9.76
N GLY A 57 8.16 -4.33 -9.15
CA GLY A 57 6.74 -4.44 -9.50
C GLY A 57 5.96 -5.59 -8.83
N TRP A 58 6.37 -6.00 -7.62
CA TRP A 58 5.99 -7.24 -6.92
C TRP A 58 4.59 -7.81 -7.22
N PRO A 59 4.54 -9.04 -7.77
CA PRO A 59 4.65 -10.26 -6.95
C PRO A 59 5.89 -11.13 -7.26
N TRP A 60 6.48 -11.77 -6.22
CA TRP A 60 7.46 -12.90 -6.18
C TRP A 60 8.96 -12.67 -5.90
N GLY A 61 9.35 -11.46 -5.56
CA GLY A 61 10.67 -11.15 -5.01
C GLY A 61 10.93 -11.82 -3.70
N GLN A 62 12.03 -12.54 -3.64
CA GLN A 62 12.60 -12.99 -2.38
C GLN A 62 13.43 -11.85 -1.81
N GLU A 63 13.21 -11.57 -0.54
CA GLU A 63 14.14 -10.76 0.23
C GLU A 63 14.85 -11.66 1.24
N ASP A 64 16.13 -11.39 1.45
CA ASP A 64 16.97 -12.14 2.37
C ASP A 64 17.17 -11.30 3.64
N LEU A 65 16.12 -11.22 4.46
CA LEU A 65 16.15 -10.46 5.71
C LEU A 65 17.15 -11.07 6.70
N ALA A 66 17.33 -12.39 6.68
CA ALA A 66 18.29 -13.08 7.55
C ALA A 66 19.74 -13.04 7.05
N GLY A 67 19.98 -12.64 5.80
CA GLY A 67 21.31 -12.65 5.17
C GLY A 67 21.86 -14.06 4.89
N ASP A 68 20.99 -15.08 4.81
CA ASP A 68 21.33 -16.49 4.60
C ASP A 68 21.08 -17.00 3.16
N GLY A 69 20.73 -16.08 2.27
CA GLY A 69 20.57 -16.24 0.83
C GLY A 69 19.12 -16.41 0.40
N LEU A 70 18.79 -15.87 -0.78
CA LEU A 70 17.42 -15.88 -1.36
C LEU A 70 16.75 -17.26 -1.40
N ALA A 71 17.54 -18.34 -1.52
CA ALA A 71 17.04 -19.72 -1.51
C ALA A 71 16.36 -20.13 -0.19
N THR A 72 16.54 -19.36 0.88
CA THR A 72 16.07 -19.67 2.23
C THR A 72 15.05 -18.66 2.75
N PHE A 73 14.22 -18.05 1.91
CA PHE A 73 13.15 -17.16 2.38
C PHE A 73 12.02 -17.92 3.12
N GLN A 74 12.18 -18.15 4.42
CA GLN A 74 11.28 -18.98 5.23
C GLN A 74 10.05 -18.20 5.73
N PRO A 75 8.96 -18.88 6.18
CA PRO A 75 7.77 -18.22 6.72
C PRO A 75 8.06 -17.17 7.82
N GLN A 76 9.10 -17.39 8.61
CA GLN A 76 9.48 -16.44 9.66
C GLN A 76 9.95 -15.09 9.09
N GLU A 77 10.74 -15.10 8.00
CA GLU A 77 11.17 -13.89 7.29
C GLU A 77 10.00 -13.30 6.49
N GLN A 78 9.24 -14.16 5.80
CA GLN A 78 8.03 -13.75 5.09
C GLN A 78 7.02 -13.01 5.99
N SER A 79 6.92 -13.41 7.27
CA SER A 79 5.96 -12.85 8.21
C SER A 79 6.32 -11.44 8.71
N ILE A 80 7.58 -11.02 8.58
CA ILE A 80 8.08 -9.72 9.06
C ILE A 80 8.32 -8.72 7.93
N ASP A 81 8.47 -9.25 6.72
CA ASP A 81 8.73 -8.52 5.49
C ASP A 81 7.45 -7.83 5.01
N ILE A 82 7.32 -6.52 5.29
CA ILE A 82 6.13 -5.76 4.91
C ILE A 82 6.28 -5.32 3.46
N ARG A 83 5.34 -5.74 2.62
CA ARG A 83 5.39 -5.47 1.17
C ARG A 83 4.66 -4.22 0.75
N THR A 84 3.53 -3.96 1.37
CA THR A 84 2.72 -2.79 1.06
C THR A 84 2.06 -2.26 2.31
N ALA A 85 1.83 -0.96 2.31
CA ALA A 85 1.00 -0.32 3.30
C ALA A 85 -0.04 0.59 2.65
N TYR A 86 -1.20 0.66 3.28
CA TYR A 86 -2.35 1.42 2.85
C TYR A 86 -2.85 2.30 3.97
N ALA A 87 -3.37 3.48 3.62
CA ALA A 87 -4.01 4.37 4.56
C ALA A 87 -5.25 5.04 3.96
N ALA A 88 -6.22 5.34 4.83
CA ALA A 88 -7.42 6.07 4.45
C ALA A 88 -8.01 6.82 5.65
N THR A 89 -8.76 7.89 5.38
CA THR A 89 -9.51 8.63 6.41
C THR A 89 -10.95 8.81 6.01
N ASP A 90 -11.84 8.89 6.99
CA ASP A 90 -13.19 9.40 6.80
C ASP A 90 -13.43 10.63 7.70
N ALA A 91 -14.70 10.93 8.02
CA ALA A 91 -15.05 12.08 8.85
C ALA A 91 -14.51 11.98 10.29
N SER A 92 -14.22 10.79 10.81
CA SER A 92 -13.83 10.60 12.23
C SER A 92 -12.71 9.60 12.46
N ARG A 93 -12.40 8.74 11.49
CA ARG A 93 -11.47 7.63 11.65
C ARG A 93 -10.35 7.68 10.61
N PHE A 94 -9.22 7.13 11.02
CA PHE A 94 -8.04 6.79 10.24
C PHE A 94 -7.89 5.28 10.19
N TRP A 95 -7.68 4.74 9.00
CA TRP A 95 -7.37 3.33 8.76
C TRP A 95 -5.94 3.23 8.26
N VAL A 96 -5.23 2.22 8.75
CA VAL A 96 -3.92 1.83 8.24
C VAL A 96 -3.83 0.32 8.19
N ARG A 97 -3.32 -0.23 7.08
CA ARG A 97 -3.08 -1.67 6.90
C ARG A 97 -1.69 -1.89 6.32
N ALA A 98 -1.02 -2.93 6.79
CA ALA A 98 0.23 -3.43 6.22
C ALA A 98 0.06 -4.89 5.83
N TYR A 99 0.49 -5.25 4.62
CA TYR A 99 0.57 -6.64 4.15
C TYR A 99 2.01 -7.15 4.27
N VAL A 100 2.16 -8.43 4.59
CA VAL A 100 3.47 -9.10 4.63
C VAL A 100 3.59 -10.15 3.54
N SER A 101 4.83 -10.57 3.25
CA SER A 101 5.10 -11.61 2.27
C SER A 101 4.48 -12.97 2.59
N ASP A 102 4.28 -13.32 3.86
CA ASP A 102 3.68 -14.61 4.24
C ASP A 102 2.21 -14.65 3.82
N ALA A 103 1.88 -15.61 2.96
CA ALA A 103 0.53 -15.82 2.45
C ALA A 103 -0.49 -16.20 3.55
N ASN A 104 -0.01 -16.72 4.69
CA ASN A 104 -0.86 -17.31 5.72
C ASN A 104 -1.08 -16.37 6.90
N SER A 105 -0.08 -15.61 7.35
CA SER A 105 -0.26 -14.71 8.49
C SER A 105 0.93 -13.79 8.71
N VAL A 106 0.71 -12.67 9.41
CA VAL A 106 1.78 -11.82 9.94
C VAL A 106 2.58 -12.50 11.06
N GLY A 107 2.10 -13.60 11.65
CA GLY A 107 2.79 -14.28 12.75
C GLY A 107 2.63 -13.55 14.09
N GLY A 108 2.30 -14.29 15.15
CA GLY A 108 1.96 -13.70 16.45
C GLY A 108 3.09 -12.97 17.18
N ASN A 109 4.34 -13.15 16.76
CA ASN A 109 5.53 -12.49 17.36
C ASN A 109 5.91 -11.19 16.65
N VAL A 110 5.31 -10.91 15.49
CA VAL A 110 5.62 -9.73 14.69
C VAL A 110 4.84 -8.54 15.21
N THR A 111 5.50 -7.38 15.31
CA THR A 111 4.85 -6.10 15.60
C THR A 111 5.18 -5.13 14.46
N VAL A 112 4.15 -4.57 13.85
CA VAL A 112 4.23 -3.50 12.84
C VAL A 112 4.03 -2.16 13.53
N PHE A 113 4.90 -1.20 13.24
CA PHE A 113 4.86 0.14 13.77
C PHE A 113 4.55 1.13 12.66
N VAL A 114 3.69 2.11 12.97
CA VAL A 114 3.34 3.21 12.08
C VAL A 114 3.70 4.51 12.78
N PHE A 115 4.67 5.24 12.25
CA PHE A 115 5.02 6.59 12.66
C PHE A 115 4.26 7.59 11.80
N VAL A 116 3.67 8.61 12.43
CA VAL A 116 2.80 9.60 11.80
C VAL A 116 3.38 11.00 12.02
N ASP A 117 3.78 11.63 10.92
CA ASP A 117 4.09 13.06 10.81
C ASP A 117 2.79 13.76 10.43
N ALA A 118 2.07 14.23 11.45
CA ALA A 118 0.69 14.70 11.34
C ALA A 118 0.57 16.16 10.88
N ASP A 119 1.69 16.89 10.83
CA ASP A 119 1.76 18.27 10.35
C ASP A 119 2.55 18.43 9.04
N MET A 120 3.04 17.32 8.48
CA MET A 120 3.87 17.25 7.27
C MET A 120 5.15 18.08 7.38
N ASN A 121 5.70 18.19 8.59
CA ASN A 121 6.88 18.97 8.85
C ASN A 121 7.90 18.15 9.62
N ALA A 122 8.86 17.61 8.85
CA ALA A 122 10.01 16.85 9.35
C ALA A 122 10.80 17.56 10.47
N ALA A 123 10.67 18.89 10.63
CA ALA A 123 11.35 19.65 11.68
C ALA A 123 10.60 19.68 13.03
N THR A 124 9.32 19.29 13.09
CA THR A 124 8.45 19.49 14.27
C THR A 124 8.01 18.22 14.98
N GLY A 125 8.79 17.14 14.88
CA GLY A 125 8.47 15.88 15.55
C GLY A 125 9.69 15.12 16.08
N GLY A 126 9.47 13.85 16.42
CA GLY A 126 10.48 12.92 16.90
C GLY A 126 11.13 12.15 15.76
N SER A 127 12.28 11.54 16.05
CA SER A 127 12.91 10.58 15.16
C SER A 127 12.30 9.19 15.35
N ALA A 128 12.31 8.38 14.28
CA ALA A 128 11.99 6.95 14.36
C ALA A 128 13.10 6.11 15.02
N ALA A 129 14.26 6.71 15.37
CA ALA A 129 15.25 6.14 16.29
C ALA A 129 14.73 6.20 17.75
N ALA A 130 13.62 5.51 17.98
CA ALA A 130 12.76 5.66 19.14
C ALA A 130 12.84 4.46 20.07
N THR A 131 13.93 4.35 20.85
CA THR A 131 14.11 3.22 21.80
C THR A 131 13.04 3.15 22.90
N ALA A 132 12.34 4.26 23.18
CA ALA A 132 11.18 4.31 24.06
C ALA A 132 9.90 3.75 23.43
N VAL A 133 9.81 3.71 22.09
CA VAL A 133 8.74 3.03 21.34
C VAL A 133 9.06 1.54 21.25
N HIS A 134 10.29 1.21 20.82
CA HIS A 134 10.77 -0.16 20.80
C HIS A 134 12.30 -0.21 20.90
N ALA A 135 12.85 -1.14 21.69
CA ALA A 135 14.29 -1.18 22.00
C ALA A 135 15.20 -1.36 20.77
N GLN A 136 14.70 -1.95 19.68
CA GLN A 136 15.46 -2.16 18.44
C GLN A 136 15.53 -0.90 17.55
N PHE A 137 14.78 0.17 17.86
CA PHE A 137 14.76 1.40 17.06
C PHE A 137 15.90 2.32 17.46
N THR A 138 17.13 1.93 17.10
CA THR A 138 18.35 2.69 17.39
C THR A 138 18.78 3.62 16.26
N THR A 139 18.26 3.39 15.05
CA THR A 139 18.48 4.20 13.85
C THR A 139 17.16 4.68 13.26
N ASP A 140 17.26 5.80 12.55
CA ASP A 140 16.18 6.37 11.76
C ASP A 140 16.68 6.55 10.34
N PRO A 141 16.23 5.73 9.37
CA PRO A 141 16.59 5.91 7.97
C PRO A 141 15.77 7.04 7.30
N SER A 142 14.77 7.57 8.00
CA SER A 142 13.88 8.60 7.48
C SER A 142 14.35 10.01 7.83
N GLN A 143 13.56 11.03 7.49
CA GLN A 143 13.85 12.43 7.86
C GLN A 143 13.41 12.79 9.29
N GLY A 144 12.70 11.89 9.99
CA GLY A 144 12.08 12.18 11.28
C GLY A 144 10.88 13.12 11.15
N GLY A 145 10.49 13.72 12.28
CA GLY A 145 9.35 14.64 12.36
C GLY A 145 8.03 13.96 12.67
N TYR A 146 8.05 12.88 13.44
CA TYR A 146 6.83 12.14 13.79
C TYR A 146 6.25 12.61 15.12
N GLU A 147 4.96 12.94 15.15
CA GLU A 147 4.26 13.31 16.38
C GLU A 147 3.68 12.09 17.09
N TYR A 148 3.37 11.03 16.33
CA TYR A 148 2.71 9.84 16.85
C TYR A 148 3.37 8.55 16.36
N ALA A 149 3.26 7.50 17.17
CA ALA A 149 3.57 6.14 16.77
C ALA A 149 2.48 5.18 17.25
N ILE A 150 2.19 4.16 16.45
CA ILE A 150 1.22 3.10 16.72
C ILE A 150 1.93 1.75 16.58
N ALA A 151 1.68 0.80 17.48
CA ALA A 151 2.20 -0.56 17.38
C ALA A 151 1.08 -1.60 17.25
N LEU A 152 1.13 -2.40 16.18
CA LEU A 152 0.14 -3.40 15.79
C LEU A 152 0.78 -4.78 15.81
N LYS A 153 0.29 -5.66 16.68
CA LYS A 153 0.79 -7.04 16.75
C LYS A 153 0.17 -7.88 15.64
N GLY A 154 0.92 -8.84 15.12
CA GLY A 154 0.49 -9.82 14.10
C GLY A 154 -0.71 -10.68 14.51
N ASN A 155 -1.13 -10.64 15.78
CA ASN A 155 -2.37 -11.26 16.26
C ASN A 155 -3.60 -10.32 16.20
N GLY A 156 -3.47 -9.12 15.64
CA GLY A 156 -4.55 -8.15 15.48
C GLY A 156 -4.81 -7.28 16.71
N SER A 157 -3.88 -7.20 17.67
CA SER A 157 -4.01 -6.31 18.84
C SER A 157 -3.13 -5.08 18.72
N ILE A 158 -3.58 -3.97 19.31
CA ILE A 158 -2.77 -2.77 19.48
C ILE A 158 -1.88 -2.95 20.72
N GLN A 159 -0.56 -2.84 20.56
CA GLN A 159 0.41 -2.93 21.65
C GLN A 159 0.66 -1.60 22.33
N GLY A 160 0.51 -0.48 21.61
CA GLY A 160 0.72 0.83 22.18
C GLY A 160 0.50 1.98 21.22
N PHE A 161 0.38 3.15 21.83
CA PHE A 161 0.40 4.45 21.18
C PHE A 161 1.44 5.31 21.89
N TRP A 162 2.16 6.12 21.14
CA TRP A 162 3.12 7.08 21.68
C TRP A 162 2.90 8.44 21.04
N GLN A 163 3.16 9.49 21.81
CA GLN A 163 3.20 10.87 21.35
C GLN A 163 4.59 11.44 21.60
N TRP A 164 5.13 12.16 20.61
CA TRP A 164 6.31 12.98 20.79
C TRP A 164 5.96 14.23 21.59
N ARG A 165 6.72 14.48 22.66
CA ARG A 165 6.46 15.59 23.60
C ARG A 165 7.52 16.68 23.47
N GLN A 166 7.04 17.87 23.15
CA GLN A 166 7.83 19.10 23.23
C GLN A 166 7.53 19.84 24.55
N PRO A 167 8.53 20.45 25.21
CA PRO A 167 9.94 20.57 24.81
C PRO A 167 10.85 19.41 25.28
N GLN A 168 10.29 18.35 25.88
CA GLN A 168 11.08 17.27 26.50
C GLN A 168 11.89 16.46 25.48
N GLN A 169 11.46 16.46 24.22
CA GLN A 169 12.02 15.66 23.14
C GLN A 169 12.04 14.16 23.51
N THR A 170 10.90 13.68 24.02
CA THR A 170 10.70 12.29 24.41
C THR A 170 9.45 11.70 23.76
N TRP A 171 9.49 10.39 23.54
CA TRP A 171 8.31 9.60 23.22
C TRP A 171 7.63 9.16 24.51
N ASP A 172 6.40 9.62 24.72
CA ASP A 172 5.60 9.28 25.89
C ASP A 172 4.45 8.35 25.48
N ALA A 173 4.28 7.25 26.21
CA ALA A 173 3.17 6.32 25.97
C ALA A 173 1.82 6.99 26.27
N MET A 174 0.87 6.83 25.34
CA MET A 174 -0.49 7.34 25.46
C MET A 174 -1.43 6.27 26.03
N GLN A 175 -2.43 6.72 26.77
CA GLN A 175 -3.56 5.87 27.16
C GLN A 175 -4.73 6.14 26.22
N VAL A 176 -5.00 5.20 25.32
CA VAL A 176 -6.07 5.29 24.33
C VAL A 176 -7.20 4.34 24.73
N PRO A 177 -8.43 4.83 24.98
CA PRO A 177 -9.56 3.96 25.26
C PRO A 177 -9.87 3.05 24.05
N GLY A 178 -10.27 1.80 24.30
CA GLY A 178 -10.61 0.86 23.23
C GLY A 178 -11.79 1.28 22.34
N SER A 179 -12.59 2.28 22.73
CA SER A 179 -13.60 2.88 21.85
C SER A 179 -13.00 3.71 20.71
N ASN A 180 -11.79 4.22 20.93
CA ASN A 180 -11.11 5.17 20.06
C ASN A 180 -10.16 4.46 19.09
N ALA A 181 -9.87 3.18 19.29
CA ALA A 181 -9.05 2.41 18.38
C ALA A 181 -9.40 0.93 18.43
N ASP A 182 -9.38 0.29 17.27
CA ASP A 182 -9.55 -1.15 17.10
C ASP A 182 -8.47 -1.67 16.13
N ALA A 183 -8.16 -2.96 16.21
CA ALA A 183 -7.19 -3.59 15.31
C ALA A 183 -7.65 -5.00 14.96
N GLU A 184 -7.15 -5.47 13.81
CA GLU A 184 -7.40 -6.82 13.33
C GLU A 184 -6.16 -7.32 12.59
N ALA A 185 -6.07 -8.65 12.50
CA ALA A 185 -5.14 -9.33 11.61
C ALA A 185 -5.90 -10.39 10.86
N GLY A 186 -5.48 -10.66 9.63
CA GLY A 186 -6.17 -11.61 8.78
C GLY A 186 -5.41 -11.93 7.52
N GLN A 187 -6.16 -12.44 6.54
CA GLN A 187 -5.70 -12.73 5.20
C GLN A 187 -6.61 -11.99 4.22
N ASP A 188 -6.00 -11.26 3.29
CA ASP A 188 -6.74 -10.60 2.22
C ASP A 188 -5.86 -10.58 0.96
N THR A 189 -6.48 -10.39 -0.20
CA THR A 189 -5.69 -10.12 -1.41
C THR A 189 -5.14 -8.70 -1.28
N ASP A 190 -3.83 -8.56 -1.35
CA ASP A 190 -3.19 -7.24 -1.43
C ASP A 190 -3.65 -6.56 -2.73
N PRO A 191 -4.20 -5.34 -2.70
CA PRO A 191 -4.67 -4.64 -3.90
C PRO A 191 -3.62 -4.44 -4.99
N ILE A 192 -2.32 -4.41 -4.66
CA ILE A 192 -1.26 -4.37 -5.69
C ILE A 192 -1.20 -5.69 -6.46
N LEU A 193 -1.57 -6.80 -5.81
CA LEU A 193 -1.55 -8.16 -6.34
C LEU A 193 -2.87 -8.49 -7.06
N ILE A 194 -2.75 -8.98 -8.30
CA ILE A 194 -3.89 -9.47 -9.06
C ILE A 194 -4.01 -10.98 -8.85
N ASN A 195 -5.10 -11.47 -8.27
CA ASN A 195 -5.32 -12.92 -8.04
C ASN A 195 -4.14 -13.61 -7.34
N GLY A 196 -3.36 -12.85 -6.57
CA GLY A 196 -2.32 -13.39 -5.72
C GLY A 196 -2.94 -14.33 -4.68
N ALA A 197 -2.10 -15.17 -4.09
CA ALA A 197 -2.50 -15.77 -2.82
C ALA A 197 -2.93 -14.65 -1.86
N GLN A 198 -3.84 -14.96 -0.94
CA GLN A 198 -4.06 -14.02 0.16
C GLN A 198 -2.73 -13.83 0.89
N HIS A 199 -2.53 -12.64 1.44
CA HIS A 199 -1.38 -12.31 2.26
C HIS A 199 -1.84 -11.96 3.66
N GLY A 200 -0.99 -12.29 4.64
CA GLY A 200 -1.16 -11.84 6.00
C GLY A 200 -1.22 -10.33 6.04
N TYR A 201 -2.18 -9.78 6.76
CA TYR A 201 -2.22 -8.35 7.06
C TYR A 201 -2.42 -8.09 8.55
N VAL A 202 -1.96 -6.92 8.98
CA VAL A 202 -2.39 -6.27 10.22
C VAL A 202 -2.97 -4.91 9.89
N GLN A 203 -3.94 -4.50 10.68
CA GLN A 203 -4.65 -3.24 10.48
C GLN A 203 -5.03 -2.58 11.80
N ALA A 204 -5.08 -1.25 11.78
CA ALA A 204 -5.77 -0.46 12.78
C ALA A 204 -6.85 0.44 12.19
N MET A 205 -7.88 0.68 12.98
CA MET A 205 -8.83 1.79 12.83
C MET A 205 -8.71 2.65 14.09
N VAL A 206 -8.40 3.94 13.93
CA VAL A 206 -8.09 4.85 15.03
C VAL A 206 -8.87 6.15 14.84
N ASP A 207 -9.39 6.75 15.92
CA ASP A 207 -9.98 8.08 15.85
C ASP A 207 -8.94 9.12 15.40
N LEU A 208 -9.33 10.03 14.51
CA LEU A 208 -8.44 11.05 13.94
C LEU A 208 -7.73 11.87 15.02
N ASN A 209 -8.42 12.20 16.11
CA ASN A 209 -7.86 13.00 17.20
C ASN A 209 -6.81 12.28 18.06
N VAL A 210 -6.75 10.95 18.02
CA VAL A 210 -5.72 10.16 18.73
C VAL A 210 -4.36 10.34 18.06
N VAL A 211 -4.35 10.50 16.74
CA VAL A 211 -3.14 10.60 15.90
C VAL A 211 -2.96 11.99 15.28
N GLY A 212 -3.67 13.00 15.80
CA GLY A 212 -3.53 14.40 15.34
C GLY A 212 -3.95 14.66 13.90
N LEU A 213 -4.72 13.76 13.30
CA LEU A 213 -5.13 13.85 11.89
C LEU A 213 -6.47 14.58 11.71
N THR A 214 -6.76 14.91 10.45
CA THR A 214 -8.08 15.35 10.00
C THR A 214 -8.55 14.45 8.86
N SER A 215 -9.80 14.60 8.43
CA SER A 215 -10.33 13.84 7.29
C SER A 215 -9.58 14.08 5.97
N ALA A 216 -8.81 15.17 5.88
CA ALA A 216 -7.95 15.47 4.73
C ALA A 216 -6.65 14.66 4.71
N CYS A 217 -6.34 13.87 5.74
CA CYS A 217 -5.11 13.09 5.91
C CYS A 217 -3.82 13.80 5.42
N ALA A 218 -3.63 15.05 5.85
CA ALA A 218 -2.43 15.82 5.58
C ALA A 218 -1.28 15.33 6.48
N ALA A 219 -0.71 14.18 6.16
CA ALA A 219 0.32 13.53 6.96
C ALA A 219 1.28 12.70 6.12
N ASN A 220 2.46 12.46 6.67
CA ASN A 220 3.38 11.45 6.18
C ASN A 220 3.46 10.26 7.14
N LEU A 221 3.57 9.06 6.58
CA LEU A 221 3.55 7.79 7.31
C LEU A 221 4.85 7.03 7.06
N TYR A 222 5.38 6.43 8.12
CA TYR A 222 6.57 5.59 8.05
C TYR A 222 6.36 4.29 8.79
N PHE A 223 6.72 3.17 8.16
CA PHE A 223 6.44 1.83 8.66
C PHE A 223 7.73 1.15 9.10
N ARG A 224 7.64 0.33 10.15
CA ARG A 224 8.71 -0.55 10.62
C ARG A 224 8.11 -1.86 11.10
N SER A 225 8.84 -2.96 11.05
CA SER A 225 8.44 -4.22 11.70
C SER A 225 9.54 -4.76 12.60
N VAL A 226 9.15 -5.54 13.60
CA VAL A 226 10.08 -6.31 14.45
C VAL A 226 9.53 -7.70 14.69
N ASN A 227 10.42 -8.68 14.82
CA ASN A 227 10.08 -10.02 15.27
C ASN A 227 10.67 -10.28 16.67
N GLU A 228 9.82 -10.66 17.62
CA GLU A 228 10.24 -10.99 18.99
C GLU A 228 10.58 -12.49 19.17
N ALA A 229 10.43 -13.31 18.12
CA ALA A 229 10.89 -14.69 18.13
C ALA A 229 12.43 -14.73 18.12
N GLY A 230 13.03 -14.94 19.31
CA GLY A 230 14.46 -14.73 19.53
C GLY A 230 15.41 -15.43 18.54
N GLY A 231 16.49 -14.72 18.18
CA GLY A 231 17.65 -15.27 17.48
C GLY A 231 18.03 -14.55 16.19
N GLN A 232 17.09 -13.87 15.53
CA GLN A 232 17.35 -13.05 14.34
C GLN A 232 17.27 -11.58 14.74
N ALA A 233 18.40 -10.90 14.59
CA ALA A 233 18.50 -9.46 14.68
C ALA A 233 17.91 -8.85 13.40
N ALA A 234 17.13 -7.80 13.59
CA ALA A 234 16.37 -7.06 12.58
C ALA A 234 15.10 -7.78 12.10
N GLY A 235 13.93 -7.23 12.50
CA GLY A 235 12.78 -7.30 11.62
C GLY A 235 13.07 -6.52 10.33
N ASP A 236 12.07 -6.34 9.49
CA ASP A 236 12.14 -5.30 8.45
C ASP A 236 12.08 -3.93 9.13
N LEU A 237 13.22 -3.49 9.65
CA LEU A 237 13.32 -2.29 10.46
C LEU A 237 13.09 -1.04 9.61
N ASP A 238 13.13 -1.14 8.29
CA ASP A 238 13.07 -0.01 7.38
C ASP A 238 12.13 -0.34 6.20
N VAL A 239 10.83 -0.35 6.49
CA VAL A 239 9.78 -0.66 5.52
C VAL A 239 9.58 0.55 4.60
N GLY A 240 10.41 0.63 3.57
CA GLY A 240 10.30 1.65 2.53
C GLY A 240 10.49 3.09 3.00
N ARG A 241 10.08 4.05 2.16
CA ARG A 241 10.20 5.49 2.42
C ARG A 241 8.94 6.01 3.11
N VAL A 242 9.11 7.12 3.82
CA VAL A 242 8.03 8.01 4.24
C VAL A 242 7.06 8.27 3.06
N GLY A 243 5.80 7.85 3.23
CA GLY A 243 4.74 7.97 2.24
C GLY A 243 3.67 8.96 2.69
N ALA A 244 3.17 9.79 1.78
CA ALA A 244 2.05 10.67 2.09
C ALA A 244 0.77 9.82 2.32
N CYS A 245 -0.03 10.18 3.32
CA CYS A 245 -1.29 9.47 3.60
C CYS A 245 -2.30 9.60 2.45
N ILE A 246 -2.26 10.71 1.72
CA ILE A 246 -2.89 10.82 0.40
C ILE A 246 -1.79 10.58 -0.64
N PRO A 247 -1.87 9.49 -1.41
CA PRO A 247 -0.85 9.19 -2.41
C PRO A 247 -0.82 10.28 -3.50
N GLY A 248 0.38 10.65 -3.92
CA GLY A 248 0.56 11.61 -5.00
C GLY A 248 0.16 11.02 -6.35
N ASP A 249 -0.53 11.84 -7.14
CA ASP A 249 -0.86 11.60 -8.55
C ASP A 249 -0.51 12.88 -9.32
N ALA A 250 0.75 13.01 -9.71
CA ALA A 250 1.29 14.21 -10.33
C ALA A 250 0.80 14.41 -11.76
N ASN A 251 0.38 13.33 -12.43
CA ASN A 251 -0.05 13.36 -13.82
C ASN A 251 -1.59 13.48 -13.96
N GLY A 252 -2.34 13.31 -12.87
CA GLY A 252 -3.79 13.45 -12.79
C GLY A 252 -4.58 12.31 -13.45
N ASP A 253 -3.99 11.13 -13.60
CA ASP A 253 -4.62 9.94 -14.19
C ASP A 253 -5.41 9.10 -13.18
N HIS A 254 -5.49 9.56 -11.93
CA HIS A 254 -6.11 8.92 -10.77
C HIS A 254 -5.45 7.61 -10.33
N VAL A 255 -4.21 7.42 -10.73
CA VAL A 255 -3.36 6.31 -10.31
C VAL A 255 -2.17 6.85 -9.53
N PRO A 256 -1.93 6.38 -8.29
CA PRO A 256 -0.79 6.88 -7.54
C PRO A 256 0.53 6.64 -8.26
N ASP A 257 1.38 7.67 -8.34
CA ASP A 257 2.68 7.55 -9.01
C ASP A 257 3.57 6.48 -8.35
N VAL A 258 3.34 6.21 -7.06
CA VAL A 258 4.08 5.19 -6.29
C VAL A 258 3.90 3.78 -6.85
N ILE A 259 2.80 3.48 -7.56
CA ILE A 259 2.56 2.15 -8.14
C ILE A 259 3.07 2.01 -9.58
N VAL A 260 3.58 3.09 -10.17
CA VAL A 260 4.12 3.08 -11.54
C VAL A 260 5.62 2.79 -11.47
N PRO A 261 6.11 1.72 -12.13
CA PRO A 261 7.54 1.42 -12.14
C PRO A 261 8.36 2.61 -12.69
N PRO A 262 9.42 3.09 -11.99
CA PRO A 262 10.20 4.24 -12.43
C PRO A 262 10.87 4.05 -13.80
N SER A 263 11.20 2.80 -14.14
CA SER A 263 11.78 2.40 -15.43
C SER A 263 10.74 2.21 -16.55
N GLY A 264 9.45 2.37 -16.25
CA GLY A 264 8.38 1.86 -17.09
C GLY A 264 8.30 0.33 -17.07
N CYS A 265 7.47 -0.21 -17.96
CA CYS A 265 7.20 -1.65 -18.07
C CYS A 265 7.68 -2.22 -19.42
N THR A 266 7.84 -3.53 -19.46
CA THR A 266 8.13 -4.32 -20.68
C THR A 266 7.13 -5.47 -20.87
N VAL A 267 6.51 -5.93 -19.79
CA VAL A 267 5.48 -6.98 -19.77
C VAL A 267 4.35 -6.61 -18.79
N ASP A 268 3.15 -7.17 -19.00
CA ASP A 268 1.96 -6.87 -18.20
C ASP A 268 2.14 -7.20 -16.71
N SER A 269 2.93 -8.24 -16.37
CA SER A 269 3.20 -8.62 -14.97
C SER A 269 3.98 -7.57 -14.17
N GLN A 270 4.57 -6.57 -14.83
CA GLN A 270 5.24 -5.45 -14.16
C GLN A 270 4.28 -4.32 -13.79
N CYS A 271 3.02 -4.40 -14.20
CA CYS A 271 2.02 -3.39 -13.92
C CYS A 271 1.10 -3.82 -12.77
N ALA A 272 1.05 -3.01 -11.72
CA ALA A 272 0.22 -3.24 -10.54
C ALA A 272 -1.27 -3.44 -10.91
N GLY A 273 -2.05 -4.08 -10.05
CA GLY A 273 -3.51 -3.91 -10.05
C GLY A 273 -4.27 -4.33 -11.32
N GLY A 274 -3.66 -5.07 -12.23
CA GLY A 274 -4.29 -5.56 -13.47
C GLY A 274 -3.87 -4.75 -14.69
N GLY A 275 -2.83 -3.93 -14.55
CA GLY A 275 -2.35 -3.06 -15.60
C GLY A 275 -1.85 -3.83 -16.82
N VAL A 276 -1.89 -3.17 -17.97
CA VAL A 276 -1.29 -3.68 -19.20
C VAL A 276 -0.13 -2.78 -19.59
N CYS A 277 0.97 -3.40 -19.99
CA CYS A 277 2.11 -2.68 -20.49
C CYS A 277 1.88 -2.26 -21.94
N VAL A 278 1.85 -0.95 -22.19
CA VAL A 278 1.64 -0.35 -23.50
C VAL A 278 2.76 0.65 -23.76
N ASN A 279 3.65 0.31 -24.70
CA ASN A 279 4.76 1.17 -25.12
C ASN A 279 5.62 1.69 -23.96
N GLY A 280 5.88 0.86 -22.95
CA GLY A 280 6.67 1.26 -21.78
C GLY A 280 5.86 1.84 -20.62
N ALA A 281 4.57 2.12 -20.80
CA ALA A 281 3.70 2.68 -19.77
C ALA A 281 2.71 1.64 -19.25
N CYS A 282 2.52 1.58 -17.94
CA CYS A 282 1.47 0.79 -17.33
C CYS A 282 0.13 1.52 -17.48
N VAL A 283 -0.78 0.94 -18.26
CA VAL A 283 -2.18 1.38 -18.32
C VAL A 283 -2.91 0.63 -17.21
N LEU A 284 -3.32 1.35 -16.17
CA LEU A 284 -3.91 0.79 -14.95
C LEU A 284 -5.43 1.03 -14.91
N PRO A 285 -6.21 0.18 -14.20
CA PRO A 285 -7.62 0.47 -13.98
C PRO A 285 -7.77 1.68 -13.04
N HIS A 286 -8.52 2.70 -13.46
CA HIS A 286 -8.94 3.77 -12.56
C HIS A 286 -10.03 3.23 -11.61
N PRO A 287 -9.79 3.17 -10.28
CA PRO A 287 -10.73 2.56 -9.34
C PRO A 287 -11.92 3.46 -9.01
N CYS A 288 -13.12 2.88 -8.84
CA CYS A 288 -14.34 3.63 -8.52
C CYS A 288 -15.29 2.88 -7.56
N VAL A 289 -16.12 3.62 -6.83
CA VAL A 289 -17.33 3.12 -6.15
C VAL A 289 -18.57 3.40 -6.99
N SER A 290 -18.58 4.56 -7.64
CA SER A 290 -19.72 5.09 -8.35
C SER A 290 -19.27 5.96 -9.52
N ASP A 291 -20.21 6.30 -10.40
CA ASP A 291 -19.95 7.12 -11.58
C ASP A 291 -19.35 8.49 -11.26
N THR A 292 -19.52 9.01 -10.03
CA THR A 292 -18.93 10.30 -9.63
C THR A 292 -17.42 10.24 -9.40
N ASP A 293 -16.87 9.03 -9.23
CA ASP A 293 -15.44 8.81 -9.08
C ASP A 293 -14.74 8.77 -10.46
N CYS A 294 -15.51 8.66 -11.55
CA CYS A 294 -15.02 8.59 -12.92
C CYS A 294 -15.13 9.94 -13.63
N SER A 295 -14.42 10.10 -14.75
CA SER A 295 -14.63 11.27 -15.61
C SER A 295 -16.05 11.29 -16.18
N ALA A 296 -16.51 12.45 -16.64
CA ALA A 296 -17.88 12.61 -17.17
C ALA A 296 -18.20 11.70 -18.37
N THR A 297 -17.19 11.18 -19.07
CA THR A 297 -17.31 10.26 -20.21
C THR A 297 -17.23 8.79 -19.83
N GLU A 298 -17.04 8.50 -18.55
CA GLU A 298 -16.84 7.15 -18.02
C GLU A 298 -17.96 6.79 -17.03
N GLN A 299 -18.06 5.49 -16.75
CA GLN A 299 -18.95 4.91 -15.77
C GLN A 299 -18.20 3.90 -14.92
N CYS A 300 -18.66 3.76 -13.68
CA CYS A 300 -18.11 2.78 -12.78
C CYS A 300 -18.74 1.41 -13.06
N THR A 301 -17.90 0.43 -13.34
CA THR A 301 -18.34 -0.96 -13.51
C THR A 301 -18.57 -1.64 -12.16
N PRO A 302 -19.37 -2.72 -12.10
CA PRO A 302 -19.60 -3.46 -10.85
C PRO A 302 -18.34 -4.02 -10.19
N ASP A 303 -17.28 -4.24 -10.97
CA ASP A 303 -15.96 -4.66 -10.50
C ASP A 303 -15.04 -3.48 -10.13
N GLY A 304 -15.60 -2.28 -10.01
CA GLY A 304 -14.95 -1.12 -9.40
C GLY A 304 -13.94 -0.41 -10.31
N ARG A 305 -14.15 -0.44 -11.63
CA ARG A 305 -13.27 0.22 -12.61
C ARG A 305 -14.03 1.28 -13.41
N CYS A 306 -13.40 2.42 -13.65
CA CYS A 306 -13.91 3.40 -14.60
C CYS A 306 -13.63 2.90 -16.02
N VAL A 307 -14.70 2.81 -16.82
CA VAL A 307 -14.61 2.48 -18.25
C VAL A 307 -15.41 3.49 -19.07
N PRO A 308 -15.05 3.71 -20.35
CA PRO A 308 -15.82 4.58 -21.24
C PRO A 308 -17.30 4.18 -21.32
N ARG A 309 -18.19 5.16 -21.26
CA ARG A 309 -19.62 4.95 -21.52
C ARG A 309 -19.84 4.54 -22.97
N ALA A 310 -20.94 3.83 -23.20
CA ALA A 310 -21.37 3.53 -24.56
C ALA A 310 -21.59 4.82 -25.34
N THR A 311 -20.92 4.97 -26.48
CA THR A 311 -21.00 6.17 -27.31
C THR A 311 -21.12 5.82 -28.79
N GLY A 312 -21.67 6.74 -29.57
CA GLY A 312 -21.72 6.65 -31.03
C GLY A 312 -22.50 5.45 -31.58
N THR A 313 -22.51 5.35 -32.90
CA THR A 313 -23.06 4.21 -33.65
C THR A 313 -21.97 3.61 -34.52
N CYS A 314 -21.98 2.29 -34.70
CA CYS A 314 -20.95 1.59 -35.44
C CYS A 314 -21.49 0.37 -36.19
N THR A 315 -20.69 -0.08 -37.15
CA THR A 315 -20.82 -1.35 -37.87
C THR A 315 -19.55 -2.22 -37.71
N GLY A 316 -18.49 -1.71 -37.06
CA GLY A 316 -17.30 -2.45 -36.66
C GLY A 316 -16.34 -1.66 -35.77
N ASN A 317 -15.41 -2.33 -35.09
CA ASN A 317 -14.52 -1.74 -34.07
C ASN A 317 -13.67 -0.57 -34.57
N ALA A 318 -13.29 -0.56 -35.86
CA ALA A 318 -12.48 0.51 -36.44
C ALA A 318 -13.14 1.90 -36.34
N GLN A 319 -14.45 1.97 -36.16
CA GLN A 319 -15.21 3.22 -36.00
C GLN A 319 -15.28 3.70 -34.53
N CYS A 320 -14.83 2.87 -33.59
CA CYS A 320 -15.05 3.05 -32.17
C CYS A 320 -13.84 3.61 -31.41
N GLY A 321 -12.76 4.01 -32.11
CA GLY A 321 -11.66 4.77 -31.51
C GLY A 321 -10.98 4.08 -30.32
N GLY A 322 -10.86 2.74 -30.36
CA GLY A 322 -10.33 1.95 -29.26
C GLY A 322 -11.41 1.20 -28.45
N LEU A 323 -12.69 1.40 -28.72
CA LEU A 323 -13.78 0.61 -28.13
C LEU A 323 -14.24 -0.52 -29.07
N VAL A 324 -15.15 -1.37 -28.61
CA VAL A 324 -15.70 -2.50 -29.40
C VAL A 324 -17.12 -2.19 -29.87
N CYS A 325 -17.43 -2.61 -31.10
CA CYS A 325 -18.75 -2.41 -31.69
C CYS A 325 -19.67 -3.57 -31.36
N VAL A 326 -20.61 -3.36 -30.44
CA VAL A 326 -21.58 -4.37 -30.00
C VAL A 326 -22.98 -3.84 -30.20
N GLY A 327 -23.82 -4.59 -30.92
CA GLY A 327 -25.22 -4.18 -31.17
C GLY A 327 -25.36 -2.84 -31.89
N GLY A 328 -24.34 -2.41 -32.64
CA GLY A 328 -24.32 -1.13 -33.34
C GLY A 328 -23.91 0.08 -32.47
N GLN A 329 -23.42 -0.14 -31.25
CA GLN A 329 -22.91 0.91 -30.36
C GLN A 329 -21.45 0.62 -29.98
N CYS A 330 -20.65 1.67 -29.82
CA CYS A 330 -19.30 1.53 -29.30
C CYS A 330 -19.35 1.43 -27.79
N VAL A 331 -18.86 0.32 -27.24
CA VAL A 331 -18.88 0.02 -25.81
C VAL A 331 -17.49 -0.41 -25.33
N ALA A 332 -17.22 -0.27 -24.04
CA ALA A 332 -16.02 -0.81 -23.43
C ALA A 332 -15.89 -2.32 -23.69
N CYS A 333 -14.67 -2.77 -23.94
CA CYS A 333 -14.38 -4.20 -24.06
C CYS A 333 -14.35 -4.87 -22.68
N THR A 334 -14.50 -6.20 -22.67
CA THR A 334 -14.37 -7.00 -21.46
C THR A 334 -12.91 -7.46 -21.29
N PRO A 335 -12.27 -7.28 -20.13
CA PRO A 335 -10.96 -7.87 -19.88
C PRO A 335 -10.94 -9.38 -20.14
N GLY A 336 -9.87 -9.86 -20.76
CA GLY A 336 -9.72 -11.27 -21.13
C GLY A 336 -10.58 -11.73 -22.31
N GLY A 337 -11.43 -10.86 -22.85
CA GLY A 337 -12.23 -11.14 -24.02
C GLY A 337 -11.47 -10.95 -25.34
N THR A 338 -12.04 -11.50 -26.42
CA THR A 338 -11.46 -11.48 -27.78
C THR A 338 -12.10 -10.42 -28.68
N GLU A 339 -12.95 -9.55 -28.12
CA GLU A 339 -13.78 -8.58 -28.85
C GLU A 339 -12.96 -7.56 -29.63
N CYS A 340 -11.72 -7.29 -29.19
CA CYS A 340 -10.82 -6.34 -29.84
C CYS A 340 -10.27 -6.82 -31.19
N GLY A 341 -10.38 -8.12 -31.50
CA GLY A 341 -9.90 -8.70 -32.75
C GLY A 341 -8.40 -9.03 -32.75
N THR A 342 -7.89 -9.50 -33.88
CA THR A 342 -6.51 -9.99 -33.99
C THR A 342 -5.49 -8.87 -33.84
N GLY A 343 -4.50 -9.07 -32.97
CA GLY A 343 -3.44 -8.10 -32.69
C GLY A 343 -3.82 -7.02 -31.68
N TYR A 344 -4.97 -7.15 -31.03
CA TYR A 344 -5.41 -6.30 -29.94
C TYR A 344 -5.93 -7.13 -28.76
N ARG A 345 -5.83 -6.57 -27.55
CA ARG A 345 -6.42 -7.13 -26.31
C ARG A 345 -7.17 -6.04 -25.56
N CYS A 346 -8.11 -6.43 -24.70
CA CYS A 346 -8.81 -5.49 -23.86
C CYS A 346 -7.95 -5.03 -22.67
N GLY A 347 -7.73 -3.73 -22.53
CA GLY A 347 -7.07 -3.11 -21.40
C GLY A 347 -7.99 -2.97 -20.17
N PRO A 348 -7.42 -2.70 -18.99
CA PRO A 348 -8.16 -2.61 -17.74
C PRO A 348 -9.06 -1.36 -17.66
N ASN A 349 -8.84 -0.37 -18.52
CA ASN A 349 -9.72 0.78 -18.72
C ASN A 349 -10.86 0.53 -19.73
N GLY A 350 -11.02 -0.71 -20.22
CA GLY A 350 -12.06 -1.06 -21.18
C GLY A 350 -11.79 -0.60 -22.62
N ALA A 351 -10.57 -0.18 -22.93
CA ALA A 351 -10.13 0.14 -24.29
C ALA A 351 -9.27 -1.00 -24.89
N CYS A 352 -9.40 -1.22 -26.19
CA CYS A 352 -8.56 -2.11 -26.97
C CYS A 352 -7.17 -1.51 -27.16
N VAL A 353 -6.15 -2.24 -26.71
CA VAL A 353 -4.75 -1.87 -26.84
C VAL A 353 -4.02 -2.89 -27.71
N ALA A 354 -2.96 -2.46 -28.40
CA ALA A 354 -2.17 -3.33 -29.25
C ALA A 354 -1.49 -4.44 -28.43
N GLY A 355 -1.56 -5.68 -28.91
CA GLY A 355 -0.90 -6.84 -28.33
C GLY A 355 -1.55 -8.15 -28.74
N PRO A 356 -0.95 -9.31 -28.41
CA PRO A 356 -1.50 -10.60 -28.80
C PRO A 356 -2.95 -10.73 -28.32
N SER A 357 -3.84 -11.22 -29.18
CA SER A 357 -5.26 -11.44 -28.85
C SER A 357 -5.48 -12.52 -27.77
N THR A 358 -4.39 -13.18 -27.36
CA THR A 358 -4.31 -14.14 -26.25
C THR A 358 -3.35 -13.66 -25.15
N GLY A 359 -2.97 -12.38 -25.14
CA GLY A 359 -2.29 -11.78 -24.00
C GLY A 359 -3.25 -11.85 -22.81
N ALA A 360 -2.78 -12.42 -21.70
CA ALA A 360 -3.54 -12.58 -20.48
C ALA A 360 -3.88 -11.21 -19.86
N GLY A 361 -4.80 -10.48 -20.48
CA GLY A 361 -5.65 -9.57 -19.74
C GLY A 361 -6.50 -10.44 -18.83
N GLY A 362 -6.08 -10.58 -17.57
CA GLY A 362 -6.87 -11.13 -16.46
C GLY A 362 -7.66 -12.41 -16.74
N ALA A 363 -7.00 -13.58 -16.65
CA ALA A 363 -7.67 -14.81 -16.28
C ALA A 363 -6.76 -15.69 -15.39
N PRO A 364 -7.30 -16.33 -14.34
CA PRO A 364 -6.55 -16.94 -13.25
C PRO A 364 -5.84 -18.24 -13.69
N GLY A 365 -4.61 -18.45 -13.21
CA GLY A 365 -3.97 -19.76 -13.19
C GLY A 365 -3.18 -20.21 -14.43
N ALA A 366 -2.87 -19.34 -15.39
CA ALA A 366 -1.83 -19.65 -16.38
C ALA A 366 -0.46 -19.33 -15.76
N GLY A 367 0.19 -20.38 -15.24
CA GLY A 367 1.52 -20.29 -14.62
C GLY A 367 2.50 -19.53 -15.51
N GLY A 368 3.34 -18.73 -14.85
CA GLY A 368 4.46 -18.03 -15.47
C GLY A 368 5.26 -18.99 -16.35
N SER A 369 5.68 -18.48 -17.50
CA SER A 369 6.66 -19.20 -18.31
C SER A 369 7.93 -19.34 -17.49
N VAL A 370 8.53 -20.53 -17.48
CA VAL A 370 9.84 -20.76 -16.88
C VAL A 370 10.85 -19.88 -17.62
N GLY A 371 11.28 -18.75 -17.04
CA GLY A 371 12.26 -17.87 -17.68
C GLY A 371 12.18 -16.37 -17.41
N ASP A 372 11.17 -15.86 -16.72
CA ASP A 372 11.10 -14.43 -16.39
C ASP A 372 11.95 -14.13 -15.16
N ALA A 373 13.26 -14.26 -15.34
CA ALA A 373 14.24 -13.78 -14.38
C ALA A 373 14.04 -12.27 -14.21
N GLY A 374 13.81 -11.85 -12.98
CA GLY A 374 14.09 -10.48 -12.56
C GLY A 374 15.50 -10.04 -12.97
N PRO A 375 15.86 -8.76 -12.77
CA PRO A 375 17.16 -8.23 -13.20
C PRO A 375 18.32 -9.19 -12.85
N LEU A 376 19.10 -9.56 -13.87
CA LEU A 376 20.22 -10.48 -13.72
C LEU A 376 21.28 -9.86 -12.80
N LEU A 377 21.31 -10.33 -11.55
CA LEU A 377 22.34 -10.04 -10.58
C LEU A 377 23.64 -10.77 -10.97
N GLY A 378 24.76 -10.07 -10.85
CA GLY A 378 26.09 -10.68 -10.99
C GLY A 378 26.38 -11.68 -9.87
N PRO A 379 27.42 -12.53 -10.00
CA PRO A 379 27.75 -13.58 -9.04
C PRO A 379 28.03 -13.10 -7.60
N ASP A 380 28.28 -11.80 -7.41
CA ASP A 380 28.62 -11.17 -6.14
C ASP A 380 27.63 -10.07 -5.72
N ASP A 381 26.55 -9.86 -6.49
CA ASP A 381 25.55 -8.86 -6.15
C ASP A 381 24.64 -9.38 -5.03
N LYS A 382 24.55 -8.61 -3.95
CA LYS A 382 23.65 -8.88 -2.82
C LYS A 382 22.60 -7.78 -2.77
N VAL A 383 21.34 -8.16 -2.70
CA VAL A 383 20.26 -7.24 -2.32
C VAL A 383 20.17 -7.31 -0.80
N GLU A 384 20.85 -6.39 -0.13
CA GLU A 384 20.67 -6.18 1.30
C GLU A 384 19.44 -5.25 1.47
N GLY A 385 18.47 -5.68 2.29
CA GLY A 385 17.28 -4.90 2.61
C GLY A 385 17.65 -3.52 3.16
N GLY A 386 16.86 -2.51 2.80
CA GLY A 386 17.07 -1.11 3.17
C GLY A 386 17.47 -0.21 2.00
N ALA A 387 16.54 0.70 1.68
CA ALA A 387 16.62 1.89 0.82
C ALA A 387 16.14 1.75 -0.63
N LEU A 388 15.15 2.58 -0.99
CA LEU A 388 14.80 2.88 -2.37
C LEU A 388 15.22 4.27 -2.85
N HIS A 389 15.97 4.18 -3.94
CA HIS A 389 16.13 4.99 -5.14
C HIS A 389 16.51 6.48 -5.09
N CYS A 390 17.51 6.77 -5.95
CA CYS A 390 18.07 8.07 -6.27
C CYS A 390 17.07 8.97 -7.00
N GLY A 391 16.41 9.88 -6.27
CA GLY A 391 15.82 11.09 -6.82
C GLY A 391 16.81 12.25 -6.69
N LEU A 392 17.19 12.87 -7.82
CA LEU A 392 17.98 14.10 -7.82
C LEU A 392 17.32 15.13 -6.91
N ALA A 393 18.02 15.53 -5.85
CA ALA A 393 17.63 16.66 -5.03
C ALA A 393 17.43 17.88 -5.94
N GLY A 394 16.18 18.31 -6.09
CA GLY A 394 15.83 19.58 -6.69
C GLY A 394 16.54 20.69 -5.91
N GLY A 395 17.60 21.23 -6.53
CA GLY A 395 18.42 22.28 -5.95
C GLY A 395 17.58 23.52 -5.67
N ALA A 396 17.44 23.85 -4.40
CA ALA A 396 17.04 25.16 -3.95
C ALA A 396 17.98 25.60 -2.83
N ARG A 397 19.17 26.09 -3.21
CA ARG A 397 19.95 27.08 -2.45
C ARG A 397 20.75 27.96 -3.41
N ASP A 398 20.14 29.08 -3.78
CA ASP A 398 20.89 30.32 -3.99
C ASP A 398 21.63 30.67 -2.69
N GLU A 399 22.95 30.81 -2.77
CA GLU A 399 23.80 31.77 -2.03
C GLU A 399 25.29 31.44 -2.31
N PRO A 400 26.06 32.34 -2.95
CA PRO A 400 27.47 32.12 -3.23
C PRO A 400 28.31 32.65 -2.06
N GLY A 401 28.69 31.76 -1.14
CA GLY A 401 29.58 32.07 -0.04
C GLY A 401 30.77 31.12 0.01
N VAL A 402 31.97 31.70 0.09
CA VAL A 402 33.27 31.09 0.45
C VAL A 402 34.18 30.67 -0.71
N TRP A 403 34.97 31.64 -1.15
CA TRP A 403 36.43 31.65 -1.09
C TRP A 403 37.15 30.29 -0.92
N CYS A 404 37.86 29.83 -1.96
CA CYS A 404 39.30 29.59 -1.87
C CYS A 404 39.96 29.33 -3.23
N MET A 405 40.99 30.15 -3.49
CA MET A 405 42.18 29.93 -4.32
C MET A 405 42.03 29.36 -5.73
N LEU A 406 42.38 30.18 -6.74
CA LEU A 406 43.45 29.85 -7.69
C LEU A 406 44.10 31.13 -8.23
N LEU A 407 45.43 31.16 -8.13
CA LEU A 407 46.32 32.16 -8.69
C LEU A 407 46.39 32.03 -10.22
N ALA A 408 46.36 33.15 -10.94
CA ALA A 408 47.53 33.70 -11.65
C ALA A 408 47.15 34.52 -12.90
N LEU A 409 47.96 35.57 -13.14
CA LEU A 409 48.11 36.36 -14.37
C LEU A 409 46.97 37.36 -14.66
N GLY A 410 47.17 38.67 -14.84
CA GLY A 410 48.35 39.51 -14.93
C GLY A 410 47.92 40.88 -15.48
N LEU A 411 48.70 41.93 -15.17
CA LEU A 411 48.76 43.25 -15.85
C LEU A 411 47.44 44.06 -15.85
N GLY A 412 47.28 45.19 -15.17
CA GLY A 412 48.23 46.25 -14.86
C GLY A 412 47.62 47.58 -15.33
N TRP A 413 47.53 48.59 -14.46
CA TRP A 413 47.84 50.01 -14.72
C TRP A 413 47.22 50.93 -13.65
N PHE A 414 48.10 51.72 -13.02
CA PHE A 414 47.99 53.15 -12.66
C PHE A 414 46.68 53.68 -12.02
N ALA A 415 46.65 54.45 -10.92
CA ALA A 415 47.68 55.26 -10.31
C ALA A 415 47.20 55.84 -8.94
N ARG A 416 48.19 56.29 -8.15
CA ARG A 416 48.16 57.45 -7.22
C ARG A 416 47.40 57.36 -5.88
N ARG A 417 48.16 57.05 -4.82
CA ARG A 417 48.59 57.90 -3.66
C ARG A 417 47.65 59.05 -3.18
N PRO A 418 47.81 59.57 -1.93
CA PRO A 418 48.03 58.94 -0.61
C PRO A 418 47.29 59.68 0.55
N ARG A 419 47.62 59.32 1.82
CA ARG A 419 47.50 60.08 3.10
C ARG A 419 46.12 60.06 3.80
N ARG A 420 45.99 60.11 5.13
CA ARG A 420 46.80 59.97 6.35
C ARG A 420 45.79 60.12 7.52
N HIS A 421 46.23 59.83 8.75
CA HIS A 421 45.60 60.04 10.06
C HIS A 421 44.63 58.92 10.49
N ASP A 422 44.94 58.04 11.45
CA ASP A 422 45.32 58.23 12.88
C ASP A 422 44.35 59.11 13.67
N GLU A 423 43.58 58.46 14.55
CA GLU A 423 43.08 58.84 15.89
C GLU A 423 41.83 57.97 16.16
N ARG A 424 41.88 56.88 16.93
CA ARG A 424 41.86 56.82 18.41
C ARG A 424 40.99 57.90 19.07
N ALA A 425 39.73 57.55 19.32
CA ALA A 425 39.10 57.59 20.64
C ALA A 425 38.00 56.54 20.68
#